data_AF-A0A285TB83-F1
#
_entry.id   AF-A0A285TB83-F1
#
_cell.length_a   1.000
_cell.length_b   1.000
_cell.length_c   1.000
_cell.angle_alpha   90.00
_cell.angle_beta   90.00
_cell.angle_gamma   90.00
#
_symmetry.space_group_name_H-M   'P 1'
#
loop_
_entity.id
_entity.type
_entity.pdbx_description
1 polymer ?
#
loop_
_entity_poly.entity_id
_entity_poly.type
_entity_poly.pdbx_seq_one_letter_code
_entity_poly.pdbx_strand_id
1 'polypeptide(L)' 'MDVKVKMPSVIVSVEVAEGATVTKGQNVAVIEAMKMKNNTPAPCDGVVKSIAVKAGDRVKPGAIIMTIE' A
#
# COMPACT_ATOMS: atom_id res chain seq x y z
N MET A 1 -5.18 1.82 -11.18
CA MET A 1 -4.07 2.58 -10.59
C MET A 1 -3.29 1.69 -9.63
N ASP A 2 -2.01 1.45 -9.89
CA ASP A 2 -1.19 0.57 -9.04
C ASP A 2 -0.46 1.37 -7.95
N VAL A 3 -0.54 0.89 -6.71
CA VAL A 3 0.27 1.41 -5.60
C VAL A 3 1.55 0.59 -5.54
N LYS A 4 2.68 1.23 -5.81
CA LYS A 4 4.01 0.60 -5.86
C LYS A 4 4.97 1.22 -4.86
N VAL A 5 5.88 0.41 -4.33
CA VAL A 5 6.98 0.87 -3.47
C VAL A 5 8.15 1.40 -4.31
N LYS A 6 8.75 2.52 -3.89
CA LYS A 6 9.94 3.10 -4.55
C LYS A 6 11.28 2.64 -3.96
N MET A 7 11.24 2.00 -2.80
CA MET A 7 12.41 1.53 -2.06
C MET A 7 12.09 0.18 -1.39
N PRO A 8 13.11 -0.61 -1.00
CA PRO A 8 12.88 -1.86 -0.28
C PRO A 8 12.25 -1.57 1.09
N SER A 9 11.09 -2.18 1.35
CA SER A 9 10.31 -1.93 2.57
C SER A 9 9.68 -3.21 3.09
N VAL A 10 9.23 -3.18 4.34
CA VAL A 10 8.42 -4.25 4.95
C VAL A 10 7.01 -3.72 5.15
N ILE A 11 5.97 -4.48 4.80
CA ILE A 11 4.59 -4.11 5.09
C ILE A 11 4.36 -4.28 6.59
N VAL A 12 4.01 -3.21 7.29
CA VAL A 12 3.69 -3.24 8.73
C VAL A 12 2.23 -3.60 8.93
N SER A 13 1.35 -2.93 8.17
CA SER A 13 -0.09 -3.16 8.21
C SER A 13 -0.74 -2.69 6.90
N VAL A 14 -1.88 -3.28 6.60
CA VAL A 14 -2.77 -2.81 5.52
C VAL A 14 -4.04 -2.30 6.20
N GLU A 15 -4.39 -1.04 5.96
CA GLU A 15 -5.51 -0.36 6.63
C GLU A 15 -6.82 -0.41 5.82
N VAL A 16 -6.79 -1.09 4.68
CA VAL A 16 -7.92 -1.25 3.77
C VAL A 16 -8.12 -2.72 3.39
N ALA A 17 -9.32 -3.05 2.96
CA ALA A 17 -9.68 -4.36 2.43
C ALA A 17 -10.00 -4.28 0.94
N GLU A 18 -9.97 -5.42 0.27
CA GLU A 18 -10.48 -5.53 -1.11
C GLU A 18 -11.98 -5.15 -1.13
N GLY A 19 -12.37 -4.35 -2.12
CA GLY A 19 -13.70 -3.74 -2.23
C GLY A 19 -13.91 -2.46 -1.41
N ALA A 20 -12.93 -2.01 -0.63
CA ALA A 20 -13.04 -0.77 0.14
C ALA A 20 -12.90 0.46 -0.76
N THR A 21 -13.75 1.47 -0.56
CA THR A 21 -13.60 2.79 -1.19
C THR A 21 -12.51 3.58 -0.48
N VAL A 22 -11.60 4.17 -1.26
CA VAL A 22 -10.51 5.01 -0.78
C VAL A 22 -10.55 6.38 -1.45
N THR A 23 -10.06 7.38 -0.74
CA THR A 23 -9.92 8.76 -1.24
C THR A 23 -8.47 9.12 -1.47
N LYS A 24 -8.18 10.02 -2.39
CA LYS A 24 -6.82 10.49 -2.67
C LYS A 24 -6.20 11.06 -1.40
N GLY A 25 -5.03 10.54 -1.02
CA GLY A 25 -4.34 10.93 0.21
C GLY A 25 -4.73 10.12 1.45
N GLN A 26 -5.80 9.31 1.39
CA GLN A 26 -6.16 8.40 2.48
C GLN A 26 -5.06 7.37 2.69
N ASN A 27 -4.72 7.10 3.95
CA ASN A 27 -3.75 6.07 4.25
C ASN A 27 -4.33 4.68 3.96
N VAL A 28 -3.61 3.88 3.16
CA VAL A 28 -4.04 2.53 2.77
C VAL A 28 -3.17 1.43 3.36
N ALA A 29 -1.91 1.73 3.68
CA ALA A 29 -0.98 0.79 4.28
C ALA A 29 0.14 1.52 5.01
N VAL A 30 0.76 0.87 5.98
CA VAL A 30 1.97 1.33 6.65
C VAL A 30 3.12 0.44 6.23
N ILE A 31 4.21 1.04 5.78
CA ILE A 31 5.43 0.35 5.40
C ILE A 31 6.58 0.78 6.29
N GLU A 32 7.51 -0.11 6.58
CA GLU A 32 8.76 0.20 7.27
C GLU A 32 9.90 0.21 6.26
N ALA A 33 10.53 1.37 6.08
CA ALA A 33 11.71 1.57 5.27
C ALA A 33 12.82 2.13 6.16
N MET A 34 14.02 1.51 6.12
CA MET A 34 15.19 1.98 6.90
C MET A 34 14.90 2.20 8.40
N LYS A 35 14.13 1.30 9.04
CA LYS A 35 13.68 1.40 10.46
C LYS A 35 12.71 2.56 10.75
N MET A 36 12.20 3.25 9.73
CA MET A 36 11.15 4.25 9.86
C MET A 36 9.84 3.75 9.26
N LYS A 37 8.74 3.99 9.98
CA LYS A 37 7.39 3.68 9.50
C LYS A 37 6.87 4.86 8.68
N ASN A 38 6.41 4.56 7.48
CA ASN A 38 5.88 5.52 6.53
C ASN A 38 4.46 5.09 6.13
N ASN A 39 3.54 6.05 6.19
CA ASN A 39 2.19 5.90 5.68
C ASN A 39 2.22 5.88 4.15
N THR A 40 1.41 5.02 3.56
CA THR A 40 1.24 4.90 2.11
C THR A 40 -0.11 5.51 1.74
N PRO A 41 -0.14 6.76 1.26
CA PRO A 41 -1.38 7.39 0.83
C PRO A 41 -1.86 6.84 -0.52
N ALA A 42 -3.18 6.79 -0.71
CA ALA A 42 -3.78 6.44 -1.99
C ALA A 42 -3.45 7.52 -3.04
N PRO A 43 -3.00 7.13 -4.25
CA PRO A 43 -2.67 8.06 -5.33
C PRO A 43 -3.90 8.73 -5.97
N CYS A 44 -5.08 8.13 -5.83
CA CYS A 44 -6.34 8.60 -6.39
C CYS A 44 -7.52 8.12 -5.53
N ASP A 45 -8.67 8.76 -5.73
CA ASP A 45 -9.96 8.24 -5.28
C ASP A 45 -10.33 7.00 -6.11
N GLY A 46 -10.96 6.01 -5.49
CA GLY A 46 -11.37 4.78 -6.19
C GLY A 46 -11.70 3.63 -5.23
N VAL A 47 -11.78 2.42 -5.77
CA VAL A 47 -12.07 1.20 -4.99
C VAL A 47 -10.87 0.26 -5.04
N VAL A 48 -10.50 -0.30 -3.89
CA VAL A 48 -9.42 -1.30 -3.79
C VAL A 48 -9.86 -2.55 -4.52
N LYS A 49 -9.22 -2.84 -5.66
CA LYS A 49 -9.53 -4.01 -6.49
C LYS A 49 -8.91 -5.30 -5.94
N SER A 50 -7.66 -5.20 -5.51
CA SER A 50 -6.90 -6.35 -5.00
C SER A 50 -5.71 -5.89 -4.18
N ILE A 51 -5.35 -6.66 -3.15
CA ILE A 51 -4.19 -6.43 -2.30
C ILE A 51 -3.21 -7.59 -2.49
N ALA A 52 -2.01 -7.29 -2.99
CA ALA A 52 -1.01 -8.29 -3.35
C ALA A 52 -0.03 -8.62 -2.21
N VAL A 53 -0.20 -8.00 -1.04
CA VAL A 53 0.74 -8.09 0.09
C VAL A 53 0.01 -8.25 1.43
N LYS A 54 0.72 -8.72 2.45
CA LYS A 54 0.23 -8.85 3.82
C LYS A 54 1.19 -8.23 4.82
N ALA A 55 0.70 -7.96 6.04
CA ALA A 55 1.55 -7.53 7.14
C ALA A 55 2.69 -8.54 7.37
N GLY A 56 3.92 -8.03 7.47
CA GLY A 56 5.16 -8.81 7.57
C GLY A 56 5.88 -9.04 6.23
N ASP A 57 5.22 -8.81 5.09
CA ASP A 57 5.84 -9.08 3.78
C ASP A 57 6.96 -8.10 3.45
N ARG A 58 8.05 -8.62 2.90
CA ARG A 58 9.16 -7.82 2.38
C ARG A 58 8.95 -7.54 0.91
N VAL A 59 8.86 -6.26 0.56
CA VAL A 59 8.63 -5.80 -0.80
C VAL A 59 9.87 -5.11 -1.37
N LYS A 60 10.13 -5.36 -2.65
CA LYS A 60 11.25 -4.75 -3.40
C LYS A 60 10.78 -3.47 -4.10
N PRO A 61 11.70 -2.58 -4.51
CA PRO A 61 11.37 -1.46 -5.37
C PRO A 61 10.60 -1.93 -6.62
N GLY A 62 9.50 -1.25 -6.94
CA GLY A 62 8.63 -1.59 -8.06
C GLY A 62 7.57 -2.66 -7.77
N ALA A 63 7.61 -3.32 -6.60
CA ALA A 63 6.57 -4.28 -6.22
C ALA A 63 5.21 -3.58 -6.06
N ILE A 64 4.16 -4.24 -6.54
CA ILE A 64 2.77 -3.78 -6.40
C ILE A 64 2.28 -4.20 -5.01
N ILE A 65 1.78 -3.22 -4.26
CA ILE A 65 1.16 -3.42 -2.94
C ILE A 65 -0.33 -3.73 -3.13
N MET A 66 -1.01 -2.89 -3.91
CA MET A 66 -2.43 -3.02 -4.20
C MET A 66 -2.77 -2.30 -5.50
N THR A 67 -3.93 -2.63 -6.06
CA THR A 67 -4.49 -1.97 -7.24
C THR A 67 -5.80 -1.31 -6.85
N ILE A 68 -5.96 -0.04 -7.21
CA ILE A 68 -7.17 0.75 -7.05
C ILE A 68 -7.77 0.94 -8.44
N GLU A 69 -9.07 0.73 -8.58
CA GLU A 69 -9.83 0.99 -9.81
C GLU A 69 -10.53 2.35 -9.76
#